data_AF-A0A353X779-F1
#
_entry.id   AF-A0A353X779-F1
#
_cell.length_a   1.000
_cell.length_b   1.000
_cell.length_c   1.000
_cell.angle_alpha   90.00
_cell.angle_beta   90.00
_cell.angle_gamma   90.00
#
_symmetry.space_group_name_H-M   'P 1'
#
loop_
_entity.id
_entity.type
_entity.pdbx_description
1 polymer ?
#
loop_
_entity_poly.entity_id
_entity_poly.type
_entity_poly.pdbx_seq_one_letter_code
_entity_poly.pdbx_strand_id
1 'polypeptide(L)'
;MSGTPWTSEETAQAQAWRAEGVTHREIGERLGRTRGAVKARFNLLDGKVWPRTRSPVVPEAQEGIAMPKEERNWLVLRFLAKRPRGVKLSEIVAEFPYFSRKAVLQVLGVLKARAYLTCPLKTRKYTITPWGREQLAERGLLDTTLPDGREAQRAAVVQMMLGRAEG
;
A
#
# COMPACT_ATOMS: atom_id res chain seq x y z
N MET A 1 12.79 2.40 -17.89
CA MET A 1 12.91 1.41 -18.98
C MET A 1 11.90 1.74 -20.06
N SER A 2 12.27 2.55 -21.03
CA SER A 2 11.50 2.78 -22.25
C SER A 2 11.88 1.68 -23.24
N GLY A 3 10.99 0.71 -23.47
CA GLY A 3 11.20 -0.28 -24.53
C GLY A 3 11.01 0.34 -25.92
N THR A 4 11.66 -0.22 -26.94
CA THR A 4 11.49 0.19 -28.35
C THR A 4 9.99 0.26 -28.70
N PRO A 5 9.50 1.32 -29.36
CA PRO A 5 8.09 1.40 -29.77
C PRO A 5 7.74 0.27 -30.74
N TRP A 6 6.47 -0.13 -30.79
CA TRP A 6 5.96 -1.09 -31.78
C TRP A 6 5.70 -0.38 -33.09
N THR A 7 6.22 -0.89 -34.21
CA THR A 7 5.86 -0.39 -35.54
C THR A 7 4.55 -1.02 -36.02
N SER A 8 3.97 -0.43 -37.05
CA SER A 8 2.76 -0.95 -37.70
C SER A 8 3.02 -2.31 -38.35
N GLU A 9 4.19 -2.48 -38.96
CA GLU A 9 4.64 -3.71 -39.62
C GLU A 9 4.83 -4.84 -38.62
N GLU A 10 5.54 -4.58 -37.51
CA GLU A 10 5.71 -5.56 -36.42
C GLU A 10 4.35 -6.01 -35.88
N THR A 11 3.40 -5.08 -35.76
CA THR A 11 2.06 -5.36 -35.23
C THR A 11 1.27 -6.26 -36.20
N ALA A 12 1.32 -5.96 -37.50
CA ALA A 12 0.65 -6.75 -38.53
C ALA A 12 1.23 -8.17 -38.63
N GLN A 13 2.57 -8.31 -38.62
CA GLN A 13 3.25 -9.61 -38.65
C GLN A 13 2.92 -10.45 -37.42
N ALA A 14 2.95 -9.85 -36.22
CA ALA A 14 2.58 -10.55 -34.99
C ALA A 14 1.14 -11.07 -35.04
N GLN A 15 0.19 -10.26 -35.54
CA GLN A 15 -1.22 -10.66 -35.68
C GLN A 15 -1.40 -11.82 -36.66
N ALA A 16 -0.70 -11.80 -37.81
CA ALA A 16 -0.73 -12.89 -38.77
C ALA A 16 -0.25 -14.21 -38.15
N TRP A 17 0.91 -14.21 -37.50
CA TRP A 17 1.44 -15.41 -36.82
C TRP A 17 0.56 -15.89 -35.67
N ARG A 18 -0.10 -14.99 -34.95
CA ARG A 18 -1.07 -15.39 -33.93
C ARG A 18 -2.28 -16.12 -34.54
N ALA A 19 -2.75 -15.68 -35.71
CA ALA A 19 -3.83 -16.36 -36.44
C ALA A 19 -3.40 -17.76 -36.92
N GLU A 20 -2.11 -17.95 -37.21
CA GLU A 20 -1.50 -19.25 -37.52
C GLU A 20 -1.24 -20.13 -36.28
N GLY A 21 -1.54 -19.64 -35.06
CA GLY A 21 -1.33 -20.39 -33.82
C GLY A 21 0.09 -20.35 -33.26
N VAL A 22 0.98 -19.51 -33.79
CA VAL A 22 2.34 -19.34 -33.27
C VAL A 22 2.30 -18.76 -31.86
N THR A 23 3.13 -19.31 -30.95
CA THR A 23 3.11 -18.89 -29.55
C THR A 23 3.75 -17.51 -29.35
N HIS A 24 3.36 -16.79 -28.29
CA HIS A 24 3.97 -15.49 -27.95
C HIS A 24 5.50 -15.53 -27.76
N ARG A 25 6.06 -16.69 -27.42
CA ARG A 25 7.50 -16.86 -27.25
C ARG A 25 8.19 -16.82 -28.61
N GLU A 26 7.72 -17.62 -29.55
CA GLU A 26 8.27 -17.72 -30.91
C GLU A 26 8.09 -16.39 -31.67
N ILE A 27 6.95 -15.72 -31.52
CA ILE A 27 6.74 -14.37 -32.07
C ILE A 27 7.79 -13.39 -31.52
N GLY A 28 8.09 -13.47 -30.22
CA GLY A 28 9.12 -12.65 -29.60
C GLY A 28 10.51 -12.93 -30.17
N GLU A 29 10.87 -14.21 -30.31
CA GLU A 29 12.14 -14.64 -30.90
C GLU A 29 12.28 -14.14 -32.35
N ARG A 30 11.21 -14.22 -33.16
CA ARG A 30 11.19 -13.72 -34.55
C ARG A 30 11.32 -12.19 -34.65
N LEU A 31 10.73 -11.43 -33.72
CA LEU A 31 10.76 -9.96 -33.72
C LEU A 31 11.94 -9.36 -32.92
N GLY A 32 12.77 -10.17 -32.27
CA GLY A 32 13.79 -9.67 -31.33
C GLY A 32 13.18 -9.00 -30.09
N ARG A 33 11.98 -9.43 -29.67
CA ARG A 33 11.24 -8.90 -28.51
C ARG A 33 11.09 -9.96 -27.43
N THR A 34 10.93 -9.53 -26.18
CA THR A 34 10.64 -10.47 -25.09
C THR A 34 9.21 -11.01 -25.20
N ARG A 35 8.99 -12.27 -24.79
CA ARG A 35 7.65 -12.86 -24.66
C ARG A 35 6.66 -11.97 -23.90
N GLY A 36 7.13 -11.28 -22.85
CA GLY A 36 6.33 -10.36 -22.05
C GLY A 36 5.84 -9.14 -22.84
N ALA A 37 6.69 -8.58 -23.70
CA ALA A 37 6.33 -7.45 -24.57
C ALA A 37 5.26 -7.85 -25.61
N VAL A 38 5.40 -9.03 -26.22
CA VAL A 38 4.41 -9.59 -27.16
C VAL A 38 3.06 -9.82 -26.46
N LYS A 39 3.07 -10.48 -25.29
CA LYS A 39 1.84 -10.68 -24.49
C LYS A 39 1.18 -9.36 -24.12
N ALA A 40 1.95 -8.36 -23.70
CA ALA A 40 1.41 -7.04 -23.35
C ALA A 40 0.79 -6.34 -24.57
N ARG A 41 1.42 -6.45 -25.75
CA ARG A 41 0.88 -5.91 -27.01
C ARG A 41 -0.45 -6.55 -27.38
N PHE A 42 -0.56 -7.88 -27.30
CA PHE A 42 -1.83 -8.55 -27.59
C PHE A 42 -2.93 -8.25 -26.59
N ASN A 43 -2.61 -8.08 -25.29
CA ASN A 43 -3.61 -7.63 -24.33
C ASN A 43 -4.17 -6.24 -24.71
N LEU A 44 -3.32 -5.33 -25.19
CA LEU A 44 -3.76 -4.01 -25.68
C LEU A 44 -4.64 -4.13 -26.93
N LEU A 45 -4.24 -4.97 -27.90
CA LEU A 45 -4.99 -5.18 -29.15
C LEU A 45 -6.33 -5.90 -28.91
N ASP A 46 -6.39 -6.84 -27.97
CA ASP A 46 -7.61 -7.57 -27.60
C ASP A 46 -8.62 -6.69 -26.84
N GLY A 47 -8.30 -5.42 -26.57
CA GLY A 47 -9.09 -4.59 -25.67
C GLY A 47 -9.13 -5.13 -24.24
N LYS A 48 -8.27 -6.10 -23.90
CA LYS A 48 -8.01 -6.56 -22.54
C LYS A 48 -7.18 -5.49 -21.85
N VAL A 49 -7.82 -4.34 -21.64
CA VAL A 49 -7.44 -3.37 -20.65
C VAL A 49 -7.51 -4.15 -19.35
N TRP A 50 -6.39 -4.71 -18.93
CA TRP A 50 -6.20 -4.94 -17.51
C TRP A 50 -6.51 -3.58 -16.93
N PRO A 51 -7.56 -3.43 -16.09
CA PRO A 51 -7.62 -2.26 -15.28
C PRO A 51 -6.23 -2.26 -14.68
N ARG A 52 -5.40 -1.26 -15.05
CA ARG A 52 -4.42 -0.81 -14.08
C ARG A 52 -5.33 -0.69 -12.89
N THR A 53 -5.14 -1.54 -11.89
CA THR A 53 -5.68 -1.27 -10.58
C THR A 53 -5.01 0.06 -10.29
N ARG A 54 -5.61 1.16 -10.79
CA ARG A 54 -5.63 2.43 -10.12
C ARG A 54 -6.06 1.93 -8.78
N SER A 55 -5.07 1.79 -7.88
CA SER A 55 -5.32 1.46 -6.49
C SER A 55 -6.59 2.23 -6.19
N PRO A 56 -7.70 1.54 -5.82
CA PRO A 56 -9.05 2.11 -5.84
C PRO A 56 -8.87 3.54 -5.40
N VAL A 57 -9.19 4.51 -6.29
CA VAL A 57 -8.89 5.93 -6.03
C VAL A 57 -9.48 6.16 -4.66
N VAL A 58 -8.61 6.11 -3.64
CA VAL A 58 -9.03 6.20 -2.26
C VAL A 58 -9.45 7.64 -2.27
N PRO A 59 -10.77 7.92 -2.20
CA PRO A 59 -11.32 9.24 -2.52
C PRO A 59 -10.45 10.21 -1.79
N GLU A 60 -9.64 10.92 -2.58
CA GLU A 60 -8.39 11.58 -2.21
C GLU A 60 -8.33 11.74 -0.70
N ALA A 61 -7.79 10.72 -0.01
CA ALA A 61 -7.97 10.54 1.42
C ALA A 61 -7.66 11.87 2.07
N GLN A 62 -8.71 12.60 2.49
CA GLN A 62 -8.71 14.06 2.64
C GLN A 62 -7.32 14.52 3.09
N GLU A 63 -6.52 15.02 2.14
CA GLU A 63 -5.16 15.51 2.46
C GLU A 63 -5.21 16.68 3.47
N GLY A 64 -6.42 17.14 3.81
CA GLY A 64 -6.73 18.14 4.82
C GLY A 64 -6.58 17.73 6.29
N ILE A 65 -6.29 16.46 6.64
CA ILE A 65 -5.77 16.16 7.99
C ILE A 65 -4.29 15.85 7.86
N ALA A 66 -3.48 16.91 7.75
CA ALA A 66 -2.02 16.84 7.76
C ALA A 66 -1.52 16.38 9.15
N MET A 67 -1.76 15.11 9.47
CA MET A 67 -1.30 14.52 10.71
C MET A 67 0.24 14.51 10.72
N PRO A 68 0.88 15.11 11.73
CA PRO A 68 2.32 15.07 11.91
C PRO A 68 2.85 13.64 11.75
N LYS A 69 4.01 13.49 11.10
CA LYS A 69 4.62 12.17 10.85
C LYS A 69 4.79 11.37 12.14
N GLU A 70 5.12 12.06 13.23
CA GLU A 70 5.32 11.46 14.54
C GLU A 70 4.01 10.91 15.13
N GLU A 71 2.91 11.65 15.03
CA GLU A 71 1.60 11.20 15.49
C GLU A 71 1.10 9.97 14.71
N ARG A 72 1.36 9.91 13.40
CA ARG A 72 1.08 8.71 12.59
C ARG A 72 1.84 7.49 13.10
N ASN A 73 3.10 7.66 13.48
CA ASN A 73 3.90 6.57 14.05
C ASN A 73 3.29 6.08 15.36
N TRP A 74 2.86 7.00 16.22
CA TRP A 74 2.25 6.66 17.52
C TRP A 74 0.93 5.91 17.37
N LEU A 75 0.06 6.30 16.43
CA LEU A 75 -1.19 5.57 16.20
C LEU A 75 -0.95 4.12 15.79
N VAL A 76 0.00 3.89 14.87
CA VAL A 76 0.36 2.53 14.46
C VAL A 76 0.95 1.73 15.61
N LEU A 77 1.83 2.33 16.43
CA LEU A 77 2.39 1.66 17.60
C LEU A 77 1.32 1.29 18.64
N ARG A 78 0.39 2.21 18.97
CA ARG A 78 -0.70 1.93 19.92
C ARG A 78 -1.59 0.80 19.43
N PHE A 79 -1.93 0.80 18.14
CA PHE A 79 -2.69 -0.29 17.52
C PHE A 79 -1.98 -1.65 17.61
N LEU A 80 -0.66 -1.68 17.41
CA LEU A 80 0.14 -2.90 17.52
C LEU A 80 0.31 -3.33 18.99
N ALA A 81 0.36 -2.39 19.94
CA ALA A 81 0.51 -2.68 21.38
C ALA A 81 -0.65 -3.49 21.94
N LYS A 82 -1.87 -3.21 21.44
CA LYS A 82 -3.10 -3.94 21.76
C LYS A 82 -3.13 -5.37 21.17
N ARG A 83 -2.20 -5.76 20.29
CA ARG A 83 -2.19 -7.06 19.60
C ARG A 83 -0.86 -7.81 19.80
N PRO A 84 -0.69 -8.54 20.92
CA PRO A 84 0.57 -9.21 21.25
C PRO A 84 0.98 -10.30 20.24
N ARG A 85 0.02 -10.87 19.50
CA ARG A 85 0.28 -11.93 18.49
C ARG A 85 0.83 -11.42 17.16
N GLY A 86 1.05 -10.11 17.04
CA GLY A 86 1.47 -9.44 15.83
C GLY A 86 0.37 -9.36 14.76
N VAL A 87 0.55 -8.46 13.81
CA VAL A 87 -0.50 -8.06 12.85
C VAL A 87 0.03 -8.08 11.42
N LYS A 88 -0.76 -8.58 10.45
CA LYS A 88 -0.38 -8.52 9.03
C LYS A 88 -0.52 -7.11 8.49
N LEU A 89 0.24 -6.78 7.45
CA LEU A 89 0.14 -5.48 6.77
C LEU A 89 -1.29 -5.15 6.31
N SER A 90 -2.03 -6.12 5.80
CA SER A 90 -3.41 -5.92 5.33
C SER A 90 -4.35 -5.50 6.45
N GLU A 91 -4.17 -6.06 7.65
CA GLU A 91 -4.98 -5.71 8.83
C GLU A 91 -4.64 -4.31 9.34
N ILE A 92 -3.36 -3.92 9.30
CA ILE A 92 -2.93 -2.55 9.64
C ILE A 92 -3.56 -1.55 8.65
N VAL A 93 -3.48 -1.82 7.35
CA VAL A 93 -4.07 -0.93 6.32
C VAL A 93 -5.59 -0.85 6.46
N ALA A 94 -6.25 -1.95 6.84
CA ALA A 94 -7.70 -1.95 7.06
C ALA A 94 -8.12 -1.14 8.29
N GLU A 95 -7.30 -1.10 9.34
CA GLU A 95 -7.57 -0.26 10.51
C GLU A 95 -7.41 1.23 10.19
N PHE A 96 -6.45 1.57 9.35
CA PHE A 96 -6.09 2.94 9.02
C PHE A 96 -6.48 3.26 7.56
N PRO A 97 -7.79 3.29 7.21
CA PRO A 97 -8.24 3.50 5.84
C PRO A 97 -7.85 4.88 5.28
N TYR A 98 -7.53 5.82 6.17
CA TYR A 98 -7.03 7.16 5.84
C TYR A 98 -5.52 7.20 5.56
N PHE A 99 -4.78 6.12 5.83
CA PHE A 99 -3.39 5.99 5.41
C PHE A 99 -3.31 5.19 4.12
N SER A 100 -2.66 5.76 3.11
CA SER A 100 -2.27 4.96 1.94
C SER A 100 -1.39 3.79 2.39
N ARG A 101 -1.47 2.66 1.68
CA ARG A 101 -0.59 1.51 1.93
C ARG A 101 0.89 1.90 1.93
N LYS A 102 1.29 2.86 1.08
CA LYS A 102 2.65 3.41 1.03
C LYS A 102 2.99 4.17 2.31
N ALA A 103 2.09 5.00 2.83
CA ALA A 103 2.28 5.71 4.09
C ALA A 103 2.42 4.73 5.28
N VAL A 104 1.58 3.70 5.35
CA VAL A 104 1.71 2.64 6.37
C VAL A 104 3.07 1.96 6.29
N LEU A 105 3.54 1.61 5.09
CA LEU A 105 4.86 1.00 4.91
C LEU A 105 6.01 1.93 5.33
N GLN A 106 5.91 3.23 5.06
CA GLN A 106 6.90 4.22 5.52
C GLN A 106 6.95 4.28 7.05
N VAL A 107 5.79 4.34 7.71
CA VAL A 107 5.70 4.31 9.18
C VAL A 107 6.34 3.04 9.73
N LEU A 108 5.97 1.87 9.21
CA LEU A 108 6.55 0.59 9.64
C LEU A 108 8.06 0.51 9.40
N GLY A 109 8.55 1.11 8.31
CA GLY A 109 9.99 1.23 8.04
C GLY A 109 10.72 2.06 9.10
N VAL A 110 10.19 3.23 9.46
CA VAL A 110 10.75 4.10 10.51
C VAL A 110 10.74 3.38 11.87
N LEU A 111 9.62 2.76 12.22
CA LEU A 111 9.47 2.04 13.49
C LEU A 111 10.40 0.82 13.60
N LYS A 112 10.60 0.10 12.49
CA LYS A 112 11.55 -1.02 12.42
C LYS A 112 12.99 -0.51 12.54
N ALA A 113 13.34 0.58 11.85
CA ALA A 113 14.69 1.18 11.94
C ALA A 113 15.03 1.64 13.36
N ARG A 114 14.02 2.08 14.12
CA ARG A 114 14.14 2.46 15.53
C ARG A 114 13.99 1.29 16.50
N ALA A 115 13.99 0.04 16.05
CA ALA A 115 13.86 -1.16 16.88
C ALA A 115 12.56 -1.32 17.68
N TYR A 116 11.52 -0.52 17.42
CA TYR A 116 10.20 -0.69 18.06
C TYR A 116 9.48 -1.96 17.58
N LEU A 117 9.71 -2.35 16.32
CA LEU A 117 8.99 -3.45 15.66
C LEU A 117 9.95 -4.50 15.10
N THR A 118 9.49 -5.75 15.11
CA THR A 118 10.06 -6.84 14.32
C THR A 118 9.03 -7.38 13.34
N CYS A 119 9.49 -7.89 12.20
CA CYS A 119 8.66 -8.55 11.20
C CYS A 119 9.41 -9.75 10.61
N PRO A 120 9.27 -10.95 11.20
CA PRO A 120 9.92 -12.16 10.71
C PRO A 120 9.41 -12.53 9.31
N LEU A 121 10.33 -12.90 8.40
CA LEU A 121 9.99 -13.25 7.02
C LEU A 121 8.97 -14.40 6.91
N LYS A 122 9.03 -15.36 7.86
CA LYS A 122 8.16 -16.54 7.91
C LYS A 122 6.70 -16.18 8.18
N THR A 123 6.44 -15.22 9.07
CA THR A 123 5.08 -14.88 9.50
C THR A 123 4.53 -13.64 8.79
N ARG A 124 5.42 -12.73 8.36
CA ARG A 124 5.07 -11.40 7.82
C ARG A 124 4.12 -10.62 8.74
N LYS A 125 4.22 -10.87 10.04
CA LYS A 125 3.48 -10.18 11.09
C LYS A 125 4.39 -9.17 11.78
N TYR A 126 3.88 -7.96 11.95
CA TYR A 126 4.55 -6.91 12.72
C TYR A 126 4.21 -7.08 14.19
N THR A 127 5.23 -7.22 15.03
CA THR A 127 5.11 -7.36 16.48
C THR A 127 6.00 -6.31 17.15
N ILE A 128 5.53 -5.73 18.25
CA ILE A 128 6.35 -4.83 19.06
C ILE A 128 7.41 -5.63 19.81
N THR A 129 8.65 -5.14 19.77
CA THR A 129 9.77 -5.72 20.52
C THR A 129 9.62 -5.47 22.01
N PRO A 130 10.28 -6.25 22.90
CA PRO A 130 10.25 -5.98 24.34
C PRO A 130 10.66 -4.54 24.67
N TRP A 131 11.76 -4.07 24.07
CA TRP A 131 12.24 -2.69 24.19
C TRP A 131 11.21 -1.65 23.69
N GLY A 132 10.59 -1.89 22.53
CA GLY A 132 9.56 -0.98 22.02
C GLY A 132 8.32 -0.90 22.94
N ARG A 133 8.00 -1.97 23.67
CA ARG A 133 6.92 -1.99 24.64
C ARG A 133 7.28 -1.19 25.89
N GLU A 134 8.50 -1.33 26.40
CA GLU A 134 9.03 -0.53 27.52
C GLU A 134 8.98 0.97 27.20
N GLN A 135 9.45 1.36 26.02
CA GLN A 135 9.40 2.77 25.56
C GLN A 135 7.97 3.33 25.44
N LEU A 136 7.00 2.48 25.08
CA LEU A 136 5.59 2.88 25.09
C LEU A 136 5.02 3.01 26.51
N ALA A 137 5.50 2.18 27.45
CA ALA A 137 5.10 2.23 28.85
C ALA A 137 5.59 3.52 29.52
N GLU A 138 6.86 3.87 29.32
CA GLU A 138 7.48 5.10 29.84
C GLU A 138 6.73 6.37 29.40
N ARG A 139 6.12 6.33 28.21
CA ARG A 139 5.34 7.44 27.65
C ARG A 139 3.86 7.41 28.03
N GLY A 140 3.42 6.44 28.84
CA GLY A 140 2.00 6.25 29.18
C GLY A 140 1.13 5.81 28.00
N LEU A 141 1.73 5.34 26.89
CA LEU A 141 1.01 5.00 25.65
C LEU A 141 0.49 3.57 25.62
N LEU A 142 0.86 2.74 26.60
CA LEU A 142 0.25 1.43 26.82
C LEU A 142 -1.08 1.52 27.57
N ASP A 143 -1.42 2.68 28.14
CA ASP A 143 -2.69 2.84 28.83
C ASP A 143 -3.84 2.80 27.82
N THR A 144 -4.75 1.85 28.04
CA THR A 144 -5.86 1.53 27.15
C THR A 144 -7.02 2.53 27.23
N THR A 145 -6.96 3.47 28.18
CA THR A 145 -7.97 4.51 28.41
C THR A 145 -8.01 5.57 27.32
N LEU A 146 -6.94 5.75 26.54
CA LEU A 146 -6.92 6.67 25.42
C LEU A 146 -7.71 6.09 24.22
N PRO A 147 -8.56 6.90 23.57
CA PRO A 147 -9.46 6.44 22.52
C PRO A 147 -8.73 5.70 21.39
N ASP A 148 -9.37 4.65 20.85
CA ASP A 148 -8.86 3.94 19.68
C ASP A 148 -8.85 4.83 18.42
N GLY A 149 -8.26 4.36 17.31
CA GLY A 149 -8.14 5.18 16.10
C GLY A 149 -9.48 5.69 15.56
N ARG A 150 -10.58 4.96 15.81
CA ARG A 150 -11.94 5.35 15.41
C ARG A 150 -12.53 6.37 16.37
N GLU A 151 -12.29 6.21 17.67
CA GLU A 151 -12.70 7.19 18.67
C GLU A 151 -11.90 8.49 18.59
N ALA A 152 -10.60 8.44 18.31
CA ALA A 152 -9.77 9.61 18.03
C ALA A 152 -10.28 10.34 16.77
N GLN A 153 -10.69 9.60 15.74
CA GLN A 153 -11.34 10.17 14.56
C GLN A 153 -12.69 10.81 14.91
N ARG A 154 -13.53 10.15 15.72
CA ARG A 154 -14.80 10.73 16.19
C ARG A 154 -14.56 12.00 16.98
N ALA A 155 -13.60 12.01 17.89
CA ALA A 155 -13.24 13.18 18.68
C ALA A 155 -12.72 14.32 17.81
N ALA A 156 -11.85 14.03 16.82
CA ALA A 156 -11.35 15.03 15.87
C ALA A 156 -12.46 15.60 14.97
N VAL A 157 -13.38 14.76 14.48
CA VAL A 157 -14.54 15.21 13.69
C VAL A 157 -15.49 16.06 14.55
N VAL A 158 -15.75 15.66 15.80
CA VAL A 158 -16.58 16.43 16.75
C VAL A 158 -15.93 17.78 17.04
N GLN A 159 -14.63 17.83 17.34
CA GLN A 159 -13.89 19.09 17.53
C GLN A 159 -13.93 19.99 16.29
N MET A 160 -13.80 19.42 15.10
CA MET A 160 -13.89 20.17 13.83
C MET A 160 -15.30 20.71 13.55
N MET A 161 -16.35 19.99 13.95
CA MET A 161 -17.73 20.48 13.82
C MET A 161 -18.08 21.55 14.85
N LEU A 162 -17.59 21.42 16.08
CA LEU A 162 -17.82 22.40 17.15
C LEU A 162 -17.03 23.70 16.92
N GLY A 163 -15.78 23.62 16.47
CA GLY A 163 -14.96 24.80 16.15
C GLY A 163 -15.44 25.63 14.95
N ARG A 164 -16.43 25.15 14.19
CA ARG A 164 -17.09 25.90 13.10
C ARG A 164 -18.35 26.64 13.53
N ALA A 165 -18.86 26.41 14.73
CA ALA A 165 -20.11 27.02 15.21
C ALA A 165 -19.89 28.34 15.99
N GLU A 166 -18.63 28.70 16.29
CA GLU A 166 -18.28 29.88 17.10
C GLU A 166 -17.63 31.03 16.31
N GLY A 167 -17.75 31.05 14.98
CA GLY A 167 -17.17 32.07 14.09
C GLY A 167 -18.16 32.67 13.12
#